data_AF-A0A951R8I8-F1
#
_entry.id   AF-A0A951R8I8-F1
#
_cell.length_a   1.000
_cell.length_b   1.000
_cell.length_c   1.000
_cell.angle_alpha   90.00
_cell.angle_beta   90.00
_cell.angle_gamma   90.00
#
_symmetry.space_group_name_H-M   'P 1'
#
loop_
_entity.id
_entity.type
_entity.pdbx_description
1 polymer ?
#
loop_
_entity_poly.entity_id
_entity_poly.type
_entity_poly.pdbx_seq_one_letter_code
_entity_poly.pdbx_strand_id
1 'polypeptide(L)'
;DLKLQIINIDKFNDGLNSFEIINKNIDDFANRYKKLGKKINLVDESIYVLKIFLKRISVNEESDNTISSKIYKTVNMPKRFNMVESMKENFNIKSLRFRYSIKLAMAISILIFLGNIINIEHKAWVIISAYIVLQPYQEDGVVKAKKRFIGVTKGVLIFFITFSLIKDYVPIIVILLFTFTGYFYFTDYSKKVIMTTILSLSSISLVENIDKTSLSRFAFVSIGILIGLLFNNYFLPYQIEDSIKELKHKYKKNTKAILKEIHLIMEEKHDTAKLMSLSMDRNKIENKLILNYNKLNKKDLEKFVYEENMKMSDEKYTLLKHFYKNSNIK
;
A
#
# COMPACT_ATOMS: atom_id res chain seq x y z
N ASP A 1 -16.21 12.38 46.18
CA ASP A 1 -14.83 12.15 45.72
C ASP A 1 -14.04 13.41 45.32
N LEU A 2 -14.49 14.60 45.74
CA LEU A 2 -13.76 15.88 45.53
C LEU A 2 -12.41 15.93 46.24
N LYS A 3 -12.29 15.29 47.41
CA LYS A 3 -11.02 15.16 48.15
C LYS A 3 -9.96 14.40 47.34
N LEU A 4 -10.38 13.36 46.61
CA LEU A 4 -9.51 12.54 45.78
C LEU A 4 -9.07 13.29 44.51
N GLN A 5 -9.93 14.14 43.96
CA GLN A 5 -9.60 15.05 42.87
C GLN A 5 -8.64 16.16 43.30
N ILE A 6 -8.81 16.73 44.50
CA ILE A 6 -7.87 17.73 45.06
C ILE A 6 -6.51 17.10 45.36
N ILE A 7 -6.46 15.88 45.91
CA ILE A 7 -5.21 15.13 46.10
C ILE A 7 -4.52 14.80 44.76
N ASN A 8 -5.28 14.54 43.70
CA ASN A 8 -4.73 14.32 42.37
C ASN A 8 -4.22 15.61 41.72
N ILE A 9 -4.81 16.77 42.03
CA ILE A 9 -4.33 18.09 41.60
C ILE A 9 -3.06 18.48 42.38
N ASP A 10 -2.98 18.20 43.68
CA ASP A 10 -1.76 18.38 44.47
C ASP A 10 -0.62 17.47 43.99
N LYS A 11 -0.91 16.20 43.65
CA LYS A 11 0.05 15.29 42.99
C LYS A 11 0.50 15.77 41.60
N PHE A 12 -0.34 16.52 40.89
CA PHE A 12 0.02 17.13 39.61
C PHE A 12 0.94 18.35 39.81
N ASN A 13 0.76 19.08 40.92
CA ASN A 13 1.60 20.20 41.33
C ASN A 13 2.99 19.74 41.84
N ASP A 14 3.08 18.57 42.49
CA ASP A 14 4.34 17.88 42.77
C ASP A 14 5.11 17.51 41.47
N GLY A 15 4.43 17.52 40.32
CA GLY A 15 5.01 17.33 38.99
C GLY A 15 5.99 18.43 38.58
N LEU A 16 5.92 19.65 39.13
CA LEU A 16 6.87 20.73 38.85
C LEU A 16 8.30 20.37 39.30
N ASN A 17 8.44 19.72 40.46
CA ASN A 17 9.72 19.19 40.94
C ASN A 17 10.24 18.08 40.02
N SER A 18 9.35 17.25 39.45
CA SER A 18 9.76 16.19 38.51
C SER A 18 10.32 16.74 37.20
N PHE A 19 9.81 17.87 36.71
CA PHE A 19 10.30 18.52 35.49
C PHE A 19 11.67 19.18 35.67
N GLU A 20 11.91 19.86 36.79
CA GLU A 20 13.24 20.39 37.12
C GLU A 20 14.28 19.26 37.27
N ILE A 21 13.89 18.15 37.92
CA ILE A 21 14.74 16.96 38.07
C ILE A 21 15.06 16.35 36.71
N ILE A 22 14.07 16.20 35.83
CA ILE A 22 14.27 15.67 34.47
C ILE A 22 15.20 16.59 33.65
N ASN A 23 15.02 17.90 33.73
CA ASN A 23 15.84 18.87 33.01
C ASN A 23 17.29 18.84 33.51
N LYS A 24 17.49 18.79 34.83
CA LYS A 24 18.80 18.66 35.47
C LYS A 24 19.48 17.33 35.08
N ASN A 25 18.74 16.22 35.03
CA ASN A 25 19.28 14.93 34.62
C ASN A 25 19.72 14.90 33.15
N ILE A 26 18.97 15.58 32.26
CA ILE A 26 19.32 15.70 30.84
C ILE A 26 20.55 16.59 30.65
N ASP A 27 20.66 17.68 31.40
CA ASP A 27 21.85 18.55 31.36
C ASP A 27 23.09 17.86 31.96
N ASP A 28 22.93 17.12 33.06
CA ASP A 28 24.00 16.30 33.63
C ASP A 28 24.45 15.21 32.66
N PHE A 29 23.51 14.54 31.99
CA PHE A 29 23.81 13.56 30.96
C PHE A 29 24.55 14.19 29.78
N ALA A 30 24.08 15.33 29.27
CA ALA A 30 24.71 16.06 28.17
C ALA A 30 26.12 16.53 28.53
N ASN A 31 26.34 16.98 29.75
CA ASN A 31 27.65 17.42 30.24
C ASN A 31 28.62 16.26 30.45
N ARG A 32 28.16 15.13 31.00
CA ARG A 32 28.96 13.89 31.09
C ARG A 32 29.34 13.37 29.71
N TYR A 33 28.39 13.43 28.77
CA TYR A 33 28.63 13.00 27.39
C TYR A 33 29.64 13.91 26.66
N LYS A 34 29.52 15.24 26.77
CA LYS A 34 30.51 16.18 26.21
C LYS A 34 31.94 15.92 26.71
N LYS A 35 32.10 15.54 27.98
CA LYS A 35 33.41 15.20 28.57
C LYS A 35 34.04 13.91 28.00
N LEU A 36 33.23 13.02 27.43
CA LEU A 36 33.71 11.76 26.85
C LEU A 36 34.35 11.93 25.45
N GLY A 37 34.34 13.13 24.87
CA GLY A 37 35.09 13.47 23.65
C GLY A 37 34.69 12.74 22.35
N LYS A 38 33.71 11.83 22.42
CA LYS A 38 33.21 11.08 21.26
C LYS A 38 32.09 11.86 20.58
N LYS A 39 32.32 12.38 19.38
CA LYS A 39 31.24 12.88 18.50
C LYS A 39 30.47 11.68 17.94
N ILE A 40 29.39 11.27 18.60
CA ILE A 40 28.43 10.32 18.03
C ILE A 40 27.16 11.12 17.73
N ASN A 41 26.93 11.43 16.45
CA ASN A 41 25.80 12.27 16.01
C ASN A 41 24.45 11.83 16.60
N LEU A 42 24.22 10.52 16.77
CA LEU A 42 23.00 9.94 17.35
C LEU A 42 22.71 10.39 18.79
N VAL A 43 23.75 10.58 19.61
CA VAL A 43 23.55 10.98 21.02
C VAL A 43 23.20 12.47 21.09
N ASP A 44 23.88 13.31 20.30
CA ASP A 44 23.56 14.73 20.19
C ASP A 44 22.14 14.95 19.64
N GLU A 45 21.72 14.14 18.66
CA GLU A 45 20.33 14.12 18.15
C GLU A 45 19.32 13.80 19.25
N SER A 46 19.56 12.75 20.04
CA SER A 46 18.64 12.33 21.12
C SER A 46 18.53 13.37 22.23
N ILE A 47 19.64 13.97 22.66
CA ILE A 47 19.67 15.06 23.66
C ILE A 47 18.88 16.26 23.14
N TYR A 48 19.04 16.61 21.86
CA TYR A 48 18.36 17.76 21.29
C TYR A 48 16.85 17.54 21.13
N VAL A 49 16.41 16.35 20.70
CA VAL A 49 14.99 15.99 20.64
C VAL A 49 14.36 16.06 22.03
N LEU A 50 15.04 15.55 23.05
CA LEU A 50 14.59 15.64 24.44
C LEU A 50 14.45 17.10 24.91
N LYS A 51 15.40 17.97 24.56
CA LYS A 51 15.32 19.41 24.88
C LYS A 51 14.17 20.13 24.18
N ILE A 52 13.89 19.79 22.91
CA ILE A 52 12.72 20.33 22.20
C ILE A 52 11.43 19.87 22.88
N PHE A 53 11.34 18.58 23.22
CA PHE A 53 10.16 17.99 23.85
C PHE A 53 9.90 18.64 25.21
N LEU A 54 10.94 18.80 26.02
CA LEU A 54 10.87 19.50 27.29
C LEU A 54 10.48 20.96 27.13
N LYS A 55 11.05 21.70 26.16
CA LYS A 55 10.67 23.11 25.93
C LYS A 55 9.20 23.22 25.55
N ARG A 56 8.67 22.31 24.72
CA ARG A 56 7.24 22.29 24.36
C ARG A 56 6.33 21.98 25.53
N ILE A 57 6.80 21.20 26.50
CA ILE A 57 6.04 20.88 27.71
C ILE A 57 6.17 22.00 28.76
N SER A 58 7.34 22.65 28.86
CA SER A 58 7.58 23.74 29.82
C SER A 58 6.92 25.05 29.40
N VAL A 59 6.74 25.25 28.10
CA VAL A 59 5.89 26.32 27.58
C VAL A 59 4.45 25.84 27.78
N ASN A 60 3.89 26.17 28.95
CA ASN A 60 2.44 26.34 29.12
C ASN A 60 2.01 27.50 28.21
N GLU A 61 2.06 27.31 26.90
CA GLU A 61 1.14 28.03 26.03
C GLU A 61 -0.22 27.47 26.41
N GLU A 62 -1.06 28.33 27.00
CA GLU A 62 -2.50 28.19 26.89
C GLU A 62 -2.80 27.55 25.54
N SER A 63 -3.65 26.53 25.55
CA SER A 63 -4.16 25.90 24.34
C SER A 63 -4.77 26.96 23.43
N ASP A 64 -3.92 27.64 22.67
CA ASP A 64 -4.33 28.70 21.78
C ASP A 64 -4.81 27.93 20.56
N ASN A 65 -6.10 27.60 20.61
CA ASN A 65 -6.81 26.96 19.51
C ASN A 65 -6.60 27.72 18.19
N THR A 66 -6.09 28.95 18.23
CA THR A 66 -5.64 29.73 17.07
C THR A 66 -4.34 29.23 16.41
N ILE A 67 -3.36 28.67 17.12
CA ILE A 67 -2.11 28.12 16.53
C ILE A 67 -2.37 26.75 15.92
N SER A 68 -3.07 25.87 16.64
CA SER A 68 -3.47 24.56 16.10
C SER A 68 -4.35 24.74 14.87
N SER A 69 -5.35 25.63 14.92
CA SER A 69 -6.16 25.97 13.74
C SER A 69 -5.38 26.72 12.66
N LYS A 70 -4.32 27.49 12.96
CA LYS A 70 -3.42 28.05 11.96
C LYS A 70 -2.57 26.98 11.29
N ILE A 71 -2.03 25.99 12.01
CA ILE A 71 -1.29 24.87 11.41
C ILE A 71 -2.23 24.05 10.51
N TYR A 72 -3.43 23.72 10.97
CA TYR A 72 -4.42 23.01 10.14
C TYR A 72 -4.96 23.85 8.97
N LYS A 73 -5.00 25.19 9.10
CA LYS A 73 -5.38 26.09 7.99
C LYS A 73 -4.23 26.45 7.04
N THR A 74 -2.96 26.28 7.44
CA THR A 74 -1.77 26.65 6.64
C THR A 74 -1.02 25.47 6.03
N VAL A 75 -1.37 24.23 6.36
CA VAL A 75 -1.08 23.10 5.46
C VAL A 75 -2.03 23.20 4.26
N ASN A 76 -1.75 24.18 3.39
CA ASN A 76 -2.23 24.18 2.03
C ASN A 76 -1.70 22.90 1.40
N MET A 77 -2.54 21.86 1.39
CA MET A 77 -2.26 20.63 0.66
C MET A 77 -1.91 21.08 -0.76
N PRO A 78 -0.67 20.83 -1.25
CA PRO A 78 -0.24 21.42 -2.49
C PRO A 78 -1.21 21.00 -3.58
N LYS A 79 -1.89 21.99 -4.19
CA LYS A 79 -2.85 21.80 -5.28
C LYS A 79 -2.13 21.40 -6.58
N ARG A 80 -1.24 20.42 -6.52
CA ARG A 80 -0.50 19.89 -7.68
C ARG A 80 -0.94 18.48 -8.04
N PHE A 81 -2.21 18.15 -7.84
CA PHE A 81 -2.80 17.03 -8.57
C PHE A 81 -3.09 17.44 -10.02
N ASN A 82 -2.04 17.78 -10.77
CA ASN A 82 -2.14 17.96 -12.22
C ASN A 82 -2.22 16.56 -12.82
N MET A 83 -3.45 16.08 -13.04
CA MET A 83 -3.72 14.75 -13.60
C MET A 83 -2.93 14.50 -14.89
N VAL A 84 -2.78 15.53 -15.73
CA VAL A 84 -2.02 15.49 -16.98
C VAL A 84 -0.51 15.29 -16.74
N GLU A 85 0.08 16.03 -15.80
CA GLU A 85 1.50 15.89 -15.44
C GLU A 85 1.78 14.48 -14.89
N SER A 86 0.90 14.01 -13.99
CA SER A 86 1.00 12.66 -13.42
C SER A 86 0.82 11.56 -14.47
N MET A 87 -0.07 11.75 -15.45
CA MET A 87 -0.23 10.82 -16.58
C MET A 87 1.02 10.80 -17.46
N LYS A 88 1.58 11.97 -17.79
CA LYS A 88 2.79 12.11 -18.61
C LYS A 88 4.00 11.46 -17.95
N GLU A 89 4.17 11.63 -16.63
CA GLU A 89 5.24 10.98 -15.87
C GLU A 89 5.10 9.46 -15.81
N ASN A 90 3.86 8.94 -15.85
CA ASN A 90 3.57 7.51 -15.80
C ASN A 90 3.50 6.84 -17.18
N PHE A 91 3.51 7.60 -18.28
CA PHE A 91 3.51 7.13 -19.67
C PHE A 91 4.91 6.65 -20.09
N ASN A 92 5.44 5.69 -19.34
CA ASN A 92 6.77 5.16 -19.53
C ASN A 92 6.70 3.63 -19.55
N ILE A 93 7.34 3.01 -20.55
CA ILE A 93 7.51 1.56 -20.64
C ILE A 93 8.14 0.97 -19.38
N LYS A 94 8.88 1.73 -18.57
CA LYS A 94 9.42 1.26 -17.28
C LYS A 94 8.38 1.16 -16.16
N SER A 95 7.25 1.86 -16.28
CA SER A 95 6.20 1.89 -15.26
C SER A 95 5.39 0.60 -15.27
N LEU A 96 5.21 0.01 -14.07
CA LEU A 96 4.32 -1.13 -13.85
C LEU A 96 2.92 -0.93 -14.45
N ARG A 97 2.33 0.25 -14.23
CA ARG A 97 0.96 0.56 -14.68
C ARG A 97 0.86 0.53 -16.20
N PHE A 98 1.83 1.14 -16.87
CA PHE A 98 1.85 1.23 -18.33
C PHE A 98 2.05 -0.14 -18.99
N ARG A 99 3.04 -0.92 -18.53
CA ARG A 99 3.26 -2.29 -19.01
C ARG A 99 2.02 -3.16 -18.83
N TYR A 100 1.43 -3.10 -17.64
CA TYR A 100 0.24 -3.87 -17.33
C TYR A 100 -0.93 -3.50 -18.25
N SER A 101 -1.20 -2.21 -18.45
CA SER A 101 -2.27 -1.75 -19.33
C SER A 101 -2.10 -2.21 -20.78
N ILE A 102 -0.89 -2.09 -21.35
CA ILE A 102 -0.63 -2.55 -22.72
C ILE A 102 -0.74 -4.07 -22.81
N LYS A 103 -0.13 -4.80 -21.87
CA LYS A 103 -0.21 -6.27 -21.81
C LYS A 103 -1.66 -6.73 -21.76
N LEU A 104 -2.47 -6.12 -20.91
CA LEU A 104 -3.87 -6.44 -20.74
C LEU A 104 -4.69 -6.13 -21.99
N ALA A 105 -4.55 -4.92 -22.54
CA ALA A 105 -5.28 -4.50 -23.73
C ALA A 105 -4.99 -5.42 -24.93
N MET A 106 -3.72 -5.74 -25.16
CA MET A 106 -3.31 -6.59 -26.28
C MET A 106 -3.80 -8.04 -26.09
N ALA A 107 -3.58 -8.62 -24.91
CA ALA A 107 -3.98 -10.01 -24.63
C ALA A 107 -5.50 -10.21 -24.77
N ILE A 108 -6.30 -9.31 -24.19
CA ILE A 108 -7.76 -9.41 -24.24
C ILE A 108 -8.30 -9.13 -25.65
N SER A 109 -7.73 -8.16 -26.37
CA SER A 109 -8.15 -7.88 -27.75
C SER A 109 -7.90 -9.08 -28.66
N ILE A 110 -6.73 -9.72 -28.55
CA ILE A 110 -6.40 -10.93 -29.32
C ILE A 110 -7.36 -12.07 -28.97
N LEU A 111 -7.63 -12.30 -27.68
CA LEU A 111 -8.55 -13.35 -27.25
C LEU A 111 -9.98 -13.15 -27.73
N ILE A 112 -10.49 -11.90 -27.70
CA ILE A 112 -11.81 -11.58 -28.24
C ILE A 112 -11.84 -11.79 -29.75
N PHE A 113 -10.83 -11.31 -30.46
CA PHE A 113 -10.72 -11.44 -31.91
C PHE A 113 -10.68 -12.91 -32.35
N LEU A 114 -9.80 -13.72 -31.75
CA LEU A 114 -9.71 -15.16 -32.02
C LEU A 114 -10.99 -15.90 -31.62
N GLY A 115 -11.57 -15.56 -30.47
CA GLY A 115 -12.82 -16.15 -30.01
C GLY A 115 -14.01 -15.88 -30.94
N ASN A 116 -13.99 -14.75 -31.67
CA ASN A 116 -14.99 -14.43 -32.68
C ASN A 116 -14.77 -15.21 -33.98
N ILE A 117 -13.52 -15.38 -34.42
CA ILE A 117 -13.19 -16.13 -35.65
C ILE A 117 -13.52 -17.62 -35.50
N ILE A 118 -13.14 -18.22 -34.37
CA ILE A 118 -13.30 -19.67 -34.14
C ILE A 118 -14.75 -20.03 -33.77
N ASN A 119 -15.59 -19.02 -33.52
CA ASN A 119 -17.00 -19.15 -33.13
C ASN A 119 -17.23 -20.16 -31.98
N ILE A 120 -16.38 -20.09 -30.95
CA ILE A 120 -16.42 -21.00 -29.79
C ILE A 120 -17.61 -20.62 -28.89
N GLU A 121 -18.47 -21.59 -28.58
CA GLU A 121 -19.50 -21.46 -27.56
C GLU A 121 -18.88 -21.11 -26.20
N HIS A 122 -19.50 -20.23 -25.42
CA HIS A 122 -19.00 -19.84 -24.09
C HIS A 122 -17.55 -19.27 -24.07
N LYS A 123 -17.05 -18.69 -25.17
CA LYS A 123 -15.71 -18.05 -25.27
C LYS A 123 -15.37 -17.07 -24.13
N ALA A 124 -16.38 -16.46 -23.51
CA ALA A 124 -16.24 -15.61 -22.33
C ALA A 124 -15.49 -16.31 -21.19
N TRP A 125 -15.61 -17.63 -21.06
CA TRP A 125 -14.93 -18.42 -20.04
C TRP A 125 -13.41 -18.42 -20.20
N VAL A 126 -12.91 -18.47 -21.44
CA VAL A 126 -11.49 -18.35 -21.74
C VAL A 126 -11.03 -16.92 -21.47
N ILE A 127 -11.73 -15.93 -22.03
CA ILE A 127 -11.37 -14.51 -21.96
C ILE A 127 -11.32 -14.02 -20.50
N ILE A 128 -12.35 -14.28 -19.71
CA ILE A 128 -12.41 -13.88 -18.29
C ILE A 128 -11.38 -14.65 -17.46
N SER A 129 -11.02 -15.87 -17.87
CA SER A 129 -9.96 -16.64 -17.20
C SER A 129 -8.59 -16.04 -17.42
N ALA A 130 -8.25 -15.74 -18.67
CA ALA A 130 -7.03 -15.04 -19.00
C ALA A 130 -6.95 -13.67 -18.33
N TYR A 131 -8.03 -12.87 -18.37
CA TYR A 131 -8.11 -11.55 -17.73
C TYR A 131 -7.74 -11.59 -16.25
N ILE A 132 -8.27 -12.54 -15.48
CA ILE A 132 -8.01 -12.59 -14.04
C ILE A 132 -6.59 -13.11 -13.75
N VAL A 133 -6.05 -13.98 -14.58
CA VAL A 133 -4.66 -14.49 -14.43
C VAL A 133 -3.64 -13.42 -14.81
N LEU A 134 -3.97 -12.55 -15.77
CA LEU A 134 -3.16 -11.39 -16.11
C LEU A 134 -3.12 -10.44 -14.91
N GLN A 135 -1.99 -10.43 -14.23
CA GLN A 135 -1.73 -9.53 -13.11
C GLN A 135 -0.60 -8.55 -13.43
N PRO A 136 -0.51 -7.43 -12.70
CA PRO A 136 0.60 -6.51 -12.84
C PRO A 136 1.95 -7.17 -12.53
N TYR A 137 1.99 -8.00 -11.48
CA TYR A 137 3.16 -8.80 -11.11
C TYR A 137 2.99 -10.24 -11.59
N GLN A 138 4.07 -10.83 -12.09
CA GLN A 138 4.04 -12.19 -12.65
C GLN A 138 3.65 -13.23 -11.59
N GLU A 139 4.24 -13.11 -10.42
CA GLU A 139 4.10 -13.98 -9.26
C GLU A 139 2.65 -13.99 -8.77
N ASP A 140 2.01 -12.81 -8.71
CA ASP A 140 0.58 -12.70 -8.37
C ASP A 140 -0.30 -13.43 -9.39
N GLY A 141 0.09 -13.41 -10.68
CA GLY A 141 -0.60 -14.13 -11.75
C GLY A 141 -0.57 -15.64 -11.57
N VAL A 142 0.60 -16.19 -11.20
CA VAL A 142 0.76 -17.62 -10.89
C VAL A 142 -0.10 -18.03 -9.69
N VAL A 143 -0.10 -17.23 -8.61
CA VAL A 143 -0.93 -17.49 -7.43
C VAL A 143 -2.41 -17.47 -7.79
N LYS A 144 -2.87 -16.50 -8.59
CA LYS A 144 -4.26 -16.44 -9.04
C LYS A 144 -4.63 -17.61 -9.96
N ALA A 145 -3.75 -18.00 -10.88
CA ALA A 145 -3.94 -19.17 -11.74
C ALA A 145 -4.17 -20.44 -10.91
N LYS A 146 -3.30 -20.71 -9.93
CA LYS A 146 -3.43 -21.88 -9.04
C LYS A 146 -4.75 -21.86 -8.27
N LYS A 147 -5.09 -20.73 -7.64
CA LYS A 147 -6.36 -20.60 -6.89
C LYS A 147 -7.57 -20.79 -7.79
N ARG A 148 -7.52 -20.27 -9.02
CA ARG A 148 -8.62 -20.41 -9.97
C ARG A 148 -8.78 -21.84 -10.45
N PHE A 149 -7.68 -22.52 -10.80
CA PHE A 149 -7.72 -23.91 -11.20
C PHE A 149 -8.35 -24.79 -10.11
N ILE A 150 -7.85 -24.71 -8.88
CA ILE A 150 -8.38 -25.45 -7.73
C ILE A 150 -9.84 -25.08 -7.44
N GLY A 151 -10.18 -23.79 -7.51
CA GLY A 151 -11.54 -23.30 -7.27
C GLY A 151 -12.54 -23.78 -8.30
N VAL A 152 -12.17 -23.82 -9.58
CA VAL A 152 -13.03 -24.34 -10.64
C VAL A 152 -13.18 -25.86 -10.52
N THR A 153 -12.11 -26.62 -10.27
CA THR A 153 -12.21 -28.06 -10.03
C THR A 153 -13.19 -28.38 -8.90
N LYS A 154 -13.05 -27.69 -7.75
CA LYS A 154 -13.98 -27.87 -6.62
C LYS A 154 -15.40 -27.41 -6.95
N GLY A 155 -15.55 -26.30 -7.66
CA GLY A 155 -16.85 -25.76 -8.07
C GLY A 155 -17.60 -26.71 -9.00
N VAL A 156 -16.93 -27.30 -9.99
CA VAL A 156 -17.50 -28.29 -10.89
C VAL A 156 -17.92 -29.55 -10.11
N LEU A 157 -17.06 -30.07 -9.22
CA LEU A 157 -17.41 -31.23 -8.39
C LEU A 157 -18.62 -30.99 -7.50
N ILE A 158 -18.67 -29.85 -6.80
CA ILE A 158 -19.81 -29.48 -5.93
C ILE A 158 -21.08 -29.32 -6.76
N PHE A 159 -20.97 -28.71 -7.94
CA PHE A 159 -22.09 -28.54 -8.86
C PHE A 159 -22.67 -29.89 -9.29
N PHE A 160 -21.85 -30.85 -9.71
CA PHE A 160 -22.31 -32.20 -10.08
C PHE A 160 -23.05 -32.90 -8.94
N ILE A 161 -22.50 -32.87 -7.73
CA ILE A 161 -23.14 -33.49 -6.55
C ILE A 161 -24.48 -32.83 -6.26
N THR A 162 -24.53 -31.50 -6.30
CA THR A 162 -25.74 -30.72 -6.01
C THR A 162 -26.81 -30.98 -7.06
N PHE A 163 -26.46 -30.94 -8.35
CA PHE A 163 -27.42 -31.18 -9.43
C PHE A 163 -27.88 -32.64 -9.53
N SER A 164 -27.06 -33.61 -9.13
CA SER A 164 -27.48 -35.01 -9.11
C SER A 164 -28.46 -35.33 -7.97
N LEU A 165 -28.38 -34.62 -6.84
CA LEU A 165 -29.17 -34.94 -5.64
C LEU A 165 -30.39 -34.03 -5.46
N ILE A 166 -30.30 -32.78 -5.90
CA ILE A 166 -31.19 -31.70 -5.43
C ILE A 166 -32.00 -31.06 -6.58
N LYS A 167 -31.66 -31.34 -7.86
CA LYS A 167 -32.30 -30.67 -9.02
C LYS A 167 -33.82 -30.82 -9.05
N ASP A 168 -34.34 -31.97 -8.62
CA ASP A 168 -35.78 -32.24 -8.65
C ASP A 168 -36.55 -31.63 -7.46
N TYR A 169 -35.83 -31.20 -6.42
CA TYR A 169 -36.42 -30.72 -5.16
C TYR A 169 -36.24 -29.23 -4.92
N VAL A 170 -35.19 -28.61 -5.48
CA VAL A 170 -34.88 -27.19 -5.26
C VAL A 170 -34.88 -26.43 -6.58
N PRO A 171 -35.67 -25.34 -6.69
CA PRO A 171 -35.66 -24.48 -7.86
C PRO A 171 -34.26 -23.91 -8.13
N ILE A 172 -33.82 -23.96 -9.39
CA ILE A 172 -32.51 -23.45 -9.84
C ILE A 172 -32.30 -21.98 -9.43
N ILE A 173 -33.37 -21.17 -9.38
CA ILE A 173 -33.33 -19.77 -8.94
C ILE A 173 -32.79 -19.62 -7.50
N VAL A 174 -33.08 -20.57 -6.61
CA VAL A 174 -32.59 -20.57 -5.22
C VAL A 174 -31.08 -20.83 -5.21
N ILE A 175 -30.60 -21.76 -6.04
CA ILE A 175 -29.17 -22.06 -6.18
C ILE A 175 -28.43 -20.84 -6.75
N LEU A 176 -29.02 -20.14 -7.73
CA LEU A 176 -28.45 -18.91 -8.29
C LEU A 176 -28.35 -17.80 -7.24
N LEU A 177 -29.41 -17.54 -6.46
CA LEU A 177 -29.38 -16.54 -5.40
C LEU A 177 -28.36 -16.88 -4.31
N PHE A 178 -28.29 -18.15 -3.89
CA PHE A 178 -27.33 -18.60 -2.89
C PHE A 178 -25.88 -18.42 -3.37
N THR A 179 -25.58 -18.82 -4.60
CA THR A 179 -24.22 -18.69 -5.15
C THR A 179 -23.84 -17.23 -5.42
N PHE A 180 -24.79 -16.41 -5.85
CA PHE A 180 -24.57 -14.97 -6.04
C PHE A 180 -24.29 -14.26 -4.71
N THR A 181 -25.10 -14.49 -3.68
CA THR A 181 -24.86 -13.93 -2.34
C THR A 181 -23.55 -14.45 -1.74
N GLY A 182 -23.26 -15.75 -1.90
CA GLY A 182 -22.00 -16.36 -1.49
C GLY A 182 -20.77 -15.69 -2.12
N TYR A 183 -20.84 -15.30 -3.40
CA TYR A 183 -19.74 -14.59 -4.07
C TYR A 183 -19.38 -13.25 -3.39
N PHE A 184 -20.39 -12.49 -2.93
CA PHE A 184 -20.16 -11.23 -2.23
C PHE A 184 -19.80 -11.42 -0.76
N TYR A 185 -20.32 -12.48 -0.13
CA TYR A 185 -20.06 -12.79 1.27
C TYR A 185 -18.61 -13.22 1.53
N PHE A 186 -18.06 -14.12 0.70
CA PHE A 186 -16.71 -14.62 0.95
C PHE A 186 -15.63 -13.59 0.63
N THR A 187 -14.60 -13.48 1.47
CA THR A 187 -13.41 -12.64 1.20
C THR A 187 -12.33 -13.40 0.45
N ASP A 188 -12.21 -14.72 0.67
CA ASP A 188 -11.24 -15.57 -0.01
C ASP A 188 -11.60 -15.77 -1.49
N TYR A 189 -10.66 -15.40 -2.36
CA TYR A 189 -10.76 -15.58 -3.81
C TYR A 189 -11.08 -17.01 -4.22
N SER A 190 -10.52 -18.03 -3.56
CA SER A 190 -10.76 -19.43 -3.93
C SER A 190 -12.22 -19.82 -3.73
N LYS A 191 -12.83 -19.35 -2.63
CA LYS A 191 -14.26 -19.55 -2.34
C LYS A 191 -15.14 -18.77 -3.31
N LYS A 192 -14.76 -17.54 -3.67
CA LYS A 192 -15.43 -16.78 -4.73
C LYS A 192 -15.45 -17.53 -6.06
N VAL A 193 -14.31 -18.11 -6.47
CA VAL A 193 -14.23 -18.88 -7.71
C VAL A 193 -15.20 -20.07 -7.69
N ILE A 194 -15.27 -20.82 -6.58
CA ILE A 194 -16.25 -21.91 -6.41
C ILE A 194 -17.66 -21.38 -6.63
N MET A 195 -18.06 -20.32 -5.93
CA MET A 195 -19.39 -19.72 -6.05
C MET A 195 -19.70 -19.25 -7.48
N THR A 196 -18.76 -18.56 -8.14
CA THR A 196 -18.97 -18.12 -9.55
C THR A 196 -19.03 -19.29 -10.53
N THR A 197 -18.38 -20.41 -10.23
CA THR A 197 -18.40 -21.59 -11.09
C THR A 197 -19.77 -22.25 -11.03
N ILE A 198 -20.30 -22.46 -9.82
CA ILE A 198 -21.64 -23.00 -9.60
C ILE A 198 -22.68 -22.04 -10.19
N LEU A 199 -22.58 -20.73 -9.94
CA LEU A 199 -23.47 -19.72 -10.51
C LEU A 199 -23.53 -19.78 -12.05
N SER A 200 -22.35 -19.83 -12.69
CA SER A 200 -22.25 -19.88 -14.15
C SER A 200 -22.81 -21.18 -14.73
N LEU A 201 -22.57 -22.33 -14.07
CA LEU A 201 -23.07 -23.62 -14.54
C LEU A 201 -24.57 -23.76 -14.33
N SER A 202 -25.09 -23.32 -13.18
CA SER A 202 -26.52 -23.29 -12.88
C SER A 202 -27.31 -22.38 -13.83
N SER A 203 -26.67 -21.33 -14.36
CA SER A 203 -27.33 -20.42 -15.32
C SER A 203 -27.50 -21.09 -16.68
N ILE A 204 -26.51 -21.87 -17.12
CA ILE A 204 -26.52 -22.50 -18.45
C ILE A 204 -27.30 -23.82 -18.44
N SER A 205 -27.37 -24.51 -17.30
CA SER A 205 -28.14 -25.75 -17.18
C SER A 205 -29.65 -25.57 -17.36
N LEU A 206 -30.15 -24.33 -17.44
CA LEU A 206 -31.52 -24.01 -17.84
C LEU A 206 -31.78 -24.27 -19.33
N VAL A 207 -30.73 -24.28 -20.16
CA VAL A 207 -30.84 -24.33 -21.63
C VAL A 207 -30.06 -25.51 -22.21
N GLU A 208 -28.98 -25.95 -21.57
CA GLU A 208 -28.08 -26.98 -22.11
C GLU A 208 -27.92 -28.22 -21.21
N ASN A 209 -27.36 -29.29 -21.79
CA ASN A 209 -27.02 -30.53 -21.09
C ASN A 209 -25.85 -30.33 -20.11
N ILE A 210 -26.13 -30.62 -18.84
CA ILE A 210 -25.26 -30.39 -17.67
C ILE A 210 -23.86 -31.01 -17.82
N ASP A 211 -23.77 -32.26 -18.32
CA ASP A 211 -22.51 -32.99 -18.36
C ASP A 211 -21.52 -32.40 -19.36
N LYS A 212 -21.99 -32.08 -20.57
CA LYS A 212 -21.17 -31.47 -21.63
C LYS A 212 -20.73 -30.06 -21.25
N THR A 213 -21.64 -29.27 -20.67
CA THR A 213 -21.37 -27.88 -20.25
C THR A 213 -20.38 -27.81 -19.08
N SER A 214 -20.41 -28.77 -18.15
CA SER A 214 -19.49 -28.82 -17.01
C SER A 214 -18.06 -29.16 -17.43
N LEU A 215 -17.90 -30.12 -18.35
CA LEU A 215 -16.58 -30.48 -18.87
C LEU A 215 -15.97 -29.36 -19.72
N SER A 216 -16.77 -28.73 -20.59
CA SER A 216 -16.31 -27.58 -21.40
C SER A 216 -15.90 -26.40 -20.52
N ARG A 217 -16.59 -26.15 -19.39
CA ARG A 217 -16.18 -25.13 -18.41
C ARG A 217 -14.79 -25.37 -17.87
N PHE A 218 -14.52 -26.59 -17.43
CA PHE A 218 -13.20 -26.95 -16.90
C PHE A 218 -12.11 -26.79 -17.97
N ALA A 219 -12.37 -27.27 -19.19
CA ALA A 219 -11.44 -27.15 -20.32
C ALA A 219 -11.15 -25.69 -20.70
N PHE A 220 -12.20 -24.87 -20.92
CA PHE A 220 -12.04 -23.47 -21.33
C PHE A 220 -11.39 -22.59 -20.27
N VAL A 221 -11.68 -22.82 -18.98
CA VAL A 221 -10.97 -22.13 -17.91
C VAL A 221 -9.49 -22.51 -17.91
N SER A 222 -9.18 -23.80 -18.07
CA SER A 222 -7.79 -24.29 -18.12
C SER A 222 -7.01 -23.69 -19.29
N ILE A 223 -7.63 -23.62 -20.48
CA ILE A 223 -7.07 -22.94 -21.65
C ILE A 223 -6.84 -21.45 -21.37
N GLY A 224 -7.83 -20.76 -20.78
CA GLY A 224 -7.68 -19.35 -20.43
C GLY A 224 -6.59 -19.09 -19.39
N ILE A 225 -6.41 -20.00 -18.43
CA ILE A 225 -5.29 -19.95 -17.47
C ILE A 225 -3.95 -20.11 -18.21
N LEU A 226 -3.85 -21.10 -19.10
CA LEU A 226 -2.63 -21.35 -19.88
C LEU A 226 -2.25 -20.12 -20.72
N ILE A 227 -3.19 -19.59 -21.50
CA ILE A 227 -2.94 -18.39 -22.32
C ILE A 227 -2.60 -17.19 -21.43
N GLY A 228 -3.32 -17.00 -20.32
CA GLY A 228 -3.05 -15.93 -19.36
C GLY A 228 -1.64 -16.00 -18.79
N LEU A 229 -1.16 -17.19 -18.43
CA LEU A 229 0.20 -17.41 -17.93
C LEU A 229 1.26 -17.18 -19.01
N LEU A 230 1.01 -17.61 -20.25
CA LEU A 230 1.91 -17.36 -21.38
C LEU A 230 2.09 -15.85 -21.60
N PHE A 231 1.00 -15.09 -21.71
CA PHE A 231 1.09 -13.63 -21.83
C PHE A 231 1.75 -13.00 -20.60
N ASN A 232 1.45 -13.49 -19.39
CA ASN A 232 2.03 -12.96 -18.17
C ASN A 232 3.55 -13.14 -18.09
N ASN A 233 4.07 -14.26 -18.59
CA ASN A 233 5.48 -14.62 -18.52
C ASN A 233 6.30 -14.05 -19.68
N TYR A 234 5.75 -14.02 -20.89
CA TYR A 234 6.51 -13.65 -22.10
C TYR A 234 6.25 -12.22 -22.58
N PHE A 235 5.05 -11.67 -22.39
CA PHE A 235 4.69 -10.36 -22.91
C PHE A 235 4.85 -9.26 -21.85
N LEU A 236 5.89 -8.43 -21.99
CA LEU A 236 6.25 -7.36 -21.05
C LEU A 236 6.35 -7.87 -19.59
N PRO A 237 7.26 -8.82 -19.31
CA PRO A 237 7.44 -9.35 -17.97
C PRO A 237 7.75 -8.23 -16.97
N TYR A 238 7.18 -8.34 -15.77
CA TYR A 238 7.47 -7.42 -14.66
C TYR A 238 7.33 -8.15 -13.33
N GLN A 239 8.45 -8.30 -12.65
CA GLN A 239 8.55 -9.02 -11.38
C GLN A 239 8.46 -8.07 -10.19
N ILE A 240 8.18 -8.62 -9.01
CA ILE A 240 8.18 -7.83 -7.76
C ILE A 240 9.59 -7.27 -7.50
N GLU A 241 10.64 -8.02 -7.85
CA GLU A 241 12.05 -7.59 -7.84
C GLU A 241 12.27 -6.30 -8.64
N ASP A 242 11.74 -6.22 -9.86
CA ASP A 242 11.87 -5.04 -10.72
C ASP A 242 11.20 -3.82 -10.07
N SER A 243 10.03 -4.06 -9.47
CA SER A 243 9.33 -3.04 -8.69
C SER A 243 10.16 -2.54 -7.51
N ILE A 244 10.80 -3.44 -6.77
CA ILE A 244 11.65 -3.06 -5.64
C ILE A 244 12.83 -2.22 -6.12
N LYS A 245 13.49 -2.61 -7.21
CA LYS A 245 14.61 -1.84 -7.78
C LYS A 245 14.16 -0.43 -8.20
N GLU A 246 13.03 -0.33 -8.90
CA GLU A 246 12.46 0.94 -9.33
C GLU A 246 12.07 1.83 -8.14
N LEU A 247 11.40 1.25 -7.14
CA LEU A 247 10.98 1.96 -5.93
C LEU A 247 12.17 2.42 -5.09
N LYS A 248 13.23 1.62 -4.94
CA LYS A 248 14.47 2.06 -4.28
C LYS A 248 15.11 3.25 -5.00
N HIS A 249 15.13 3.23 -6.33
CA HIS A 249 15.63 4.37 -7.11
C HIS A 249 14.77 5.63 -6.90
N LYS A 250 13.44 5.49 -6.95
CA LYS A 250 12.49 6.58 -6.67
C LYS A 250 12.65 7.11 -5.24
N TYR A 251 12.85 6.23 -4.26
CA TYR A 251 13.09 6.59 -2.86
C TYR A 251 14.35 7.45 -2.73
N LYS A 252 15.49 7.00 -3.28
CA LYS A 252 16.74 7.77 -3.27
C LYS A 252 16.60 9.14 -3.96
N LYS A 253 15.93 9.18 -5.12
CA LYS A 253 15.66 10.44 -5.83
C LYS A 253 14.83 11.39 -4.97
N ASN A 254 13.80 10.87 -4.30
CA ASN A 254 12.93 11.67 -3.44
C ASN A 254 13.66 12.15 -2.18
N THR A 255 14.49 11.30 -1.55
CA THR A 255 15.38 11.70 -0.45
C THR A 255 16.23 12.89 -0.87
N LYS A 256 16.93 12.84 -2.01
CA LYS A 256 17.72 13.98 -2.51
C LYS A 256 16.89 15.24 -2.75
N ALA A 257 15.65 15.10 -3.22
CA ALA A 257 14.75 16.23 -3.44
C ALA A 257 14.33 16.88 -2.12
N ILE A 258 14.05 16.08 -1.08
CA ILE A 258 13.77 16.58 0.28
C ILE A 258 14.97 17.34 0.82
N LEU A 259 16.18 16.77 0.73
CA LEU A 259 17.40 17.40 1.22
C LEU A 259 17.64 18.76 0.55
N LYS A 260 17.47 18.82 -0.78
CA LYS A 260 17.56 20.08 -1.54
C LYS A 260 16.51 21.11 -1.08
N GLU A 261 15.29 20.67 -0.79
CA GLU A 261 14.23 21.56 -0.30
C GLU A 261 14.50 22.06 1.13
N ILE A 262 15.04 21.21 2.00
CA ILE A 262 15.50 21.59 3.35
C ILE A 262 16.53 22.71 3.24
N HIS A 263 17.52 22.57 2.36
CA HIS A 263 18.55 23.57 2.16
C HIS A 263 17.98 24.91 1.66
N LEU A 264 17.03 24.89 0.71
CA LEU A 264 16.36 26.09 0.21
C LEU A 264 15.52 26.81 1.29
N ILE A 265 14.88 26.05 2.18
CA ILE A 265 14.13 26.62 3.31
C ILE A 265 15.07 27.32 4.29
N MET A 266 16.28 26.79 4.49
CA MET A 266 17.30 27.42 5.34
C MET A 266 17.84 28.74 4.78
N GLU A 267 17.78 28.95 3.47
CA GLU A 267 18.18 30.19 2.77
C GLU A 267 17.02 31.20 2.60
N GLU A 268 16.02 31.15 3.50
CA GLU A 268 14.86 32.08 3.59
C GLU A 268 13.84 32.01 2.43
N LYS A 269 13.77 30.89 1.69
CA LYS A 269 12.65 30.62 0.77
C LYS A 269 11.65 29.63 1.38
N HIS A 270 10.56 30.15 1.94
CA HIS A 270 9.51 29.36 2.59
C HIS A 270 8.51 28.75 1.57
N ASP A 271 8.79 27.54 1.06
CA ASP A 271 7.77 26.64 0.50
C ASP A 271 7.72 25.32 1.28
N THR A 272 7.07 25.34 2.45
CA THR A 272 6.86 24.15 3.29
C THR A 272 5.88 23.15 2.66
N ALA A 273 5.03 23.58 1.72
CA ALA A 273 4.05 22.72 1.07
C ALA A 273 4.76 21.71 0.16
N LYS A 274 5.80 22.12 -0.55
CA LYS A 274 6.62 21.22 -1.38
C LYS A 274 7.34 20.17 -0.53
N LEU A 275 7.95 20.54 0.58
CA LEU A 275 8.56 19.58 1.51
C LEU A 275 7.55 18.56 2.06
N MET A 276 6.34 19.01 2.40
CA MET A 276 5.26 18.12 2.85
C MET A 276 4.85 17.13 1.75
N SER A 277 4.71 17.58 0.49
CA SER A 277 4.39 16.69 -0.63
C SER A 277 5.45 15.61 -0.85
N LEU A 278 6.73 16.00 -0.85
CA LEU A 278 7.84 15.07 -1.03
C LEU A 278 7.88 14.05 0.12
N SER A 279 7.59 14.48 1.34
CA SER A 279 7.49 13.59 2.51
C SER A 279 6.33 12.59 2.38
N MET A 280 5.15 13.03 1.90
CA MET A 280 4.02 12.14 1.63
C MET A 280 4.35 11.11 0.55
N ASP A 281 5.01 11.53 -0.53
CA ASP A 281 5.40 10.62 -1.61
C ASP A 281 6.46 9.62 -1.16
N ARG A 282 7.37 10.03 -0.24
CA ARG A 282 8.32 9.13 0.41
C ARG A 282 7.57 8.02 1.16
N ASN A 283 6.59 8.38 1.98
CA ASN A 283 5.80 7.42 2.74
C ASN A 283 5.02 6.46 1.83
N LYS A 284 4.46 6.94 0.72
CA LYS A 284 3.80 6.07 -0.27
C LYS A 284 4.77 5.07 -0.88
N ILE A 285 5.99 5.50 -1.26
CA ILE A 285 7.03 4.63 -1.81
C ILE A 285 7.47 3.60 -0.76
N GLU A 286 7.67 4.03 0.49
CA GLU A 286 8.07 3.17 1.60
C GLU A 286 7.04 2.09 1.89
N ASN A 287 5.76 2.47 2.04
CA ASN A 287 4.67 1.53 2.23
C ASN A 287 4.60 0.51 1.09
N LYS A 288 4.82 0.94 -0.16
CA LYS A 288 4.85 0.03 -1.31
C LYS A 288 6.06 -0.90 -1.29
N LEU A 289 7.23 -0.42 -0.85
CA LEU A 289 8.42 -1.26 -0.63
C LEU A 289 8.15 -2.32 0.43
N ILE A 290 7.60 -1.96 1.59
CA ILE A 290 7.22 -2.89 2.66
C ILE A 290 6.31 -4.00 2.11
N LEU A 291 5.26 -3.62 1.38
CA LEU A 291 4.34 -4.58 0.77
C LEU A 291 5.04 -5.56 -0.20
N ASN A 292 5.90 -5.04 -1.09
CA ASN A 292 6.61 -5.86 -2.07
C ASN A 292 7.66 -6.78 -1.40
N TYR A 293 8.34 -6.30 -0.35
CA TYR A 293 9.29 -7.09 0.43
C TYR A 293 8.62 -8.23 1.19
N ASN A 294 7.48 -7.94 1.83
CA ASN A 294 6.68 -8.96 2.53
C ASN A 294 6.21 -10.05 1.56
N LYS A 295 5.84 -9.71 0.32
CA LYS A 295 5.47 -10.70 -0.71
C LYS A 295 6.62 -11.65 -1.08
N LEU A 296 7.86 -11.18 -1.02
CA LEU A 296 9.06 -11.98 -1.34
C LEU A 296 9.74 -12.58 -0.11
N ASN A 297 9.19 -12.40 1.10
CA ASN A 297 9.79 -12.81 2.37
C ASN A 297 11.24 -12.30 2.57
N LYS A 298 11.56 -11.12 2.03
CA LYS A 298 12.88 -10.50 2.15
C LYS A 298 12.98 -9.66 3.43
N LYS A 299 14.09 -9.77 4.16
CA LYS A 299 14.32 -9.07 5.45
C LYS A 299 15.26 -7.85 5.35
N ASP A 300 15.84 -7.58 4.19
CA ASP A 300 16.85 -6.54 3.98
C ASP A 300 16.30 -5.11 3.80
N LEU A 301 14.97 -4.92 3.89
CA LEU A 301 14.35 -3.59 3.75
C LEU A 301 14.74 -2.65 4.90
N GLU A 302 14.76 -3.15 6.13
CA GLU A 302 15.06 -2.34 7.32
C GLU A 302 16.42 -1.67 7.22
N LYS A 303 17.43 -2.41 6.75
CA LYS A 303 18.78 -1.87 6.53
C LYS A 303 18.76 -0.74 5.49
N PHE A 304 18.07 -0.93 4.37
CA PHE A 304 17.97 0.10 3.32
C PHE A 304 17.26 1.36 3.80
N VAL A 305 16.12 1.20 4.49
CA VAL A 305 15.34 2.33 5.03
C VAL A 305 16.14 3.06 6.11
N TYR A 306 16.85 2.32 6.97
CA TYR A 306 17.74 2.88 7.98
C TYR A 306 18.86 3.72 7.37
N GLU A 307 19.59 3.19 6.37
CA GLU A 307 20.67 3.91 5.68
C GLU A 307 20.17 5.22 5.03
N GLU A 308 18.98 5.21 4.43
CA GLU A 308 18.42 6.41 3.81
C GLU A 308 17.78 7.39 4.83
N ASN A 309 17.29 6.90 5.97
CA ASN A 309 16.84 7.75 7.08
C ASN A 309 18.02 8.45 7.77
N MET A 310 19.14 7.76 7.94
CA MET A 310 20.36 8.33 8.53
C MET A 310 20.88 9.52 7.71
N LYS A 311 20.84 9.44 6.38
CA LYS A 311 21.19 10.58 5.51
C LYS A 311 20.32 11.83 5.71
N MET A 312 19.11 11.66 6.24
CA MET A 312 18.19 12.78 6.52
C MET A 312 18.26 13.27 7.96
N SER A 313 18.91 12.56 8.89
CA SER A 313 18.88 12.91 10.31
C SER A 313 19.63 14.23 10.57
N ASP A 314 20.85 14.36 10.03
CA ASP A 314 21.67 15.56 10.12
C ASP A 314 20.97 16.80 9.52
N GLU A 315 20.31 16.64 8.36
CA GLU A 315 19.60 17.74 7.70
C GLU A 315 18.29 18.12 8.42
N LYS A 316 17.53 17.14 8.92
CA LYS A 316 16.35 17.40 9.75
C LYS A 316 16.73 18.11 11.04
N TYR A 317 17.81 17.70 11.68
CA TYR A 317 18.37 18.34 12.86
C TYR A 317 18.72 19.81 12.57
N THR A 318 19.38 20.06 11.44
CA THR A 318 19.78 21.41 11.03
C THR A 318 18.56 22.29 10.72
N LEU A 319 17.54 21.73 10.05
CA LEU A 319 16.26 22.40 9.80
C LEU A 319 15.55 22.75 11.12
N LEU A 320 15.44 21.80 12.06
CA LEU A 320 14.85 22.02 13.38
C LEU A 320 15.58 23.14 14.14
N LYS A 321 16.91 23.14 14.08
CA LYS A 321 17.74 24.19 14.70
C LYS A 321 17.53 25.56 14.07
N HIS A 322 17.37 25.63 12.74
CA HIS A 322 17.06 26.87 12.02
C HIS A 322 15.70 27.44 12.45
N PHE A 323 14.64 26.62 12.46
CA PHE A 323 13.32 27.06 12.92
C PHE A 323 13.31 27.44 14.41
N TYR A 324 14.03 26.72 15.26
CA TYR A 324 14.16 27.06 16.69
C TYR A 324 14.85 28.42 16.91
N LYS A 325 15.87 28.73 16.11
CA LYS A 325 16.59 30.00 16.22
C LYS A 325 15.73 31.17 15.75
N ASN A 326 14.94 30.96 14.68
CA ASN A 326 14.04 31.97 14.12
C ASN A 326 12.72 32.11 14.91
N SER A 327 12.28 31.08 15.65
CA SER A 327 11.09 31.15 16.50
C SER A 327 11.32 31.86 17.84
N ASN A 328 12.57 32.18 18.20
CA ASN A 328 12.89 33.00 19.38
C ASN A 328 13.08 34.49 18.99
N ILE A 329 12.72 34.89 17.77
CA ILE A 329 12.73 36.29 17.34
C ILE A 329 11.28 36.75 17.18
N LYS A 330 10.81 37.40 18.26
CA LYS A 330 9.52 38.08 18.50
C LYS A 330 8.32 37.21 18.83
#